data_AF-A0AAE5MKZ4-F1
#
_entry.id   AF-A0AAE5MKZ4-F1
#
_cell.length_a   1.000
_cell.length_b   1.000
_cell.length_c   1.000
_cell.angle_alpha   90.00
_cell.angle_beta   90.00
_cell.angle_gamma   90.00
#
_symmetry.space_group_name_H-M   'P 1'
#
loop_
_entity.id
_entity.type
_entity.pdbx_description
1 polymer ?
#
loop_
_entity_poly.entity_id
_entity_poly.type
_entity_poly.pdbx_seq_one_letter_code
_entity_poly.pdbx_strand_id
1 'polypeptide(L)' 'MMRRGRKTLISLDSGNWCFGRIVGKRRCESGVRVQLLKHDADEKVPTFTVAAANSGDGFAL' A
#
# COMPACT_ATOMS: atom_id res chain seq x y z
N MET A 1 -1.34 -6.45 -21.26
CA MET A 1 -0.73 -7.36 -20.26
C MET A 1 -0.33 -6.53 -19.05
N MET A 2 -1.18 -6.42 -18.03
CA MET A 2 -0.85 -5.65 -16.82
C MET A 2 0.27 -6.36 -16.06
N ARG A 3 1.42 -5.70 -15.91
CA ARG A 3 2.56 -6.20 -15.13
C ARG A 3 2.06 -6.64 -13.75
N ARG A 4 2.28 -7.90 -13.39
CA ARG A 4 2.01 -8.49 -12.07
C ARG A 4 2.76 -7.65 -11.02
N GLY A 5 2.10 -6.61 -10.49
CA GLY A 5 2.71 -5.69 -9.54
C GLY A 5 3.08 -6.45 -8.26
N ARG A 6 4.21 -6.11 -7.64
CA ARG A 6 4.59 -6.67 -6.35
C ARG A 6 3.48 -6.38 -5.34
N LYS A 7 3.01 -7.43 -4.68
CA LYS A 7 2.14 -7.31 -3.51
C LYS A 7 3.04 -7.09 -2.30
N THR A 8 2.67 -6.14 -1.46
CA THR A 8 3.36 -5.78 -0.23
C THR A 8 2.42 -6.01 0.93
N LEU A 9 2.93 -6.51 2.05
CA LEU A 9 2.15 -6.62 3.27
C LEU A 9 2.05 -5.23 3.90
N ILE A 10 0.84 -4.81 4.24
CA ILE A 10 0.56 -3.51 4.84
C ILE A 10 0.02 -3.74 6.24
N SER A 11 0.66 -3.12 7.24
CA SER A 11 0.10 -3.00 8.58
C SER A 11 -0.72 -1.72 8.65
N LEU A 12 -2.03 -1.82 8.83
CA LEU A 12 -2.92 -0.67 8.98
C LEU A 12 -2.89 -0.14 10.41
N ASP A 13 -3.15 1.16 10.57
CA ASP A 13 -3.19 1.80 11.89
C ASP A 13 -4.35 1.30 12.76
N SER A 14 -5.35 0.67 12.15
CA SER A 14 -6.41 -0.04 12.87
C SER A 14 -5.93 -1.31 13.58
N GLY A 15 -4.68 -1.73 13.38
CA GLY A 15 -4.11 -2.98 13.89
C GLY A 15 -4.35 -4.18 12.96
N ASN A 16 -5.13 -4.01 11.88
CA ASN A 16 -5.35 -5.05 10.87
C ASN A 16 -4.25 -5.07 9.82
N TRP A 17 -4.01 -6.23 9.21
CA TRP A 17 -3.04 -6.39 8.14
C TRP A 17 -3.73 -6.77 6.83
N CYS A 18 -3.20 -6.30 5.71
CA CYS A 18 -3.68 -6.69 4.39
C CYS A 18 -2.56 -6.74 3.36
N PHE A 19 -2.79 -7.43 2.24
CA PHE A 19 -1.93 -7.30 1.07
C PHE A 19 -2.42 -6.16 0.19
N GLY A 20 -1.50 -5.28 -0.18
CA GLY A 20 -1.76 -4.15 -1.05
C GLY A 20 -0.75 -4.04 -2.17
N ARG A 21 -1.07 -3.23 -3.17
CA ARG A 21 -0.12 -2.77 -4.17
C ARG A 21 0.33 -1.36 -3.82
N ILE A 22 1.63 -1.11 -3.77
CA ILE A 22 2.16 0.24 -3.57
C ILE A 22 2.58 0.83 -4.92
N VAL A 23 2.13 2.05 -5.22
CA VAL A 23 2.52 2.85 -6.38
C VAL A 23 3.31 4.08 -5.96
N GLY A 24 4.01 4.70 -6.92
CA GLY A 24 4.85 5.87 -6.68
C GLY A 24 6.34 5.55 -6.48
N LYS A 25 7.12 6.61 -6.22
CA LYS A 25 8.53 6.51 -5.86
C LYS A 25 8.65 5.85 -4.47
N ARG A 26 9.72 5.10 -4.22
CA ARG A 26 9.98 4.40 -2.93
C ARG A 26 9.00 3.25 -2.59
N ARG A 27 8.14 2.83 -3.52
CA ARG A 27 7.15 1.74 -3.33
C ARG A 27 7.70 0.37 -2.88
N CYS A 28 9.02 0.17 -2.97
CA CYS A 28 9.69 -1.07 -2.59
C CYS A 28 10.38 -0.97 -1.22
N GLU A 29 10.32 0.19 -0.56
CA GLU A 29 10.92 0.39 0.76
C GLU A 29 9.99 -0.12 1.86
N SER A 30 10.57 -0.81 2.82
CA SER A 30 9.88 -1.23 4.05
C SER A 30 9.92 -0.11 5.09
N GLY A 31 8.93 -0.08 5.98
CA GLY A 31 8.80 0.91 7.05
C GLY A 31 8.30 2.28 6.59
N VAL A 32 7.92 2.46 5.33
CA VAL A 32 7.35 3.72 4.84
C VAL A 32 5.85 3.80 5.11
N ARG A 33 5.38 5.01 5.45
CA ARG A 33 3.95 5.29 5.55
C ARG A 33 3.28 5.14 4.19
N VAL A 34 2.09 4.56 4.20
CA VAL A 34 1.27 4.41 3.00
C VAL A 34 -0.12 4.98 3.21
N GLN A 35 -0.71 5.50 2.14
CA GLN A 35 -2.07 6.00 2.11
C GLN A 35 -2.87 5.25 1.04
N LEU A 36 -4.08 4.84 1.38
CA LEU A 36 -5.00 4.18 0.47
C LEU A 36 -5.42 5.17 -0.61
N LEU A 37 -5.15 4.84 -1.87
CA LEU A 37 -5.54 5.66 -3.02
C LEU A 37 -6.93 5.28 -3.53
N LYS A 38 -7.11 3.99 -3.79
CA LYS A 38 -8.33 3.45 -4.36
C LYS A 38 -8.42 1.96 -4.06
N HIS A 39 -9.64 1.51 -3.77
CA HIS A 39 -10.01 0.11 -3.85
C HIS A 39 -11.01 -0.01 -5.00
N ASP A 40 -10.53 -0.38 -6.19
CA ASP A 40 -11.43 -0.67 -7.31
C ASP A 40 -12.04 -2.06 -7.11
N ALA A 41 -13.34 -2.23 -7.37
CA ALA A 41 -14.03 -3.50 -7.12
C ALA A 41 -13.48 -4.65 -7.99
N ASP A 42 -12.87 -4.33 -9.13
CA ASP A 42 -12.17 -5.28 -10.01
C ASP A 42 -10.73 -5.59 -9.57
N GLU A 43 -10.15 -4.81 -8.65
CA GLU A 43 -8.80 -5.07 -8.15
C GLU A 43 -8.83 -6.05 -6.97
N LYS A 44 -8.08 -7.16 -7.09
CA LYS A 44 -7.97 -8.19 -6.04
C LYS A 44 -7.33 -7.70 -4.73
N VAL A 45 -6.68 -6.55 -4.76
CA VAL A 45 -5.99 -5.97 -3.61
C VAL A 45 -6.10 -4.44 -3.66
N PRO A 46 -6.21 -3.74 -2.52
CA PRO A 46 -6.17 -2.28 -2.47
C PRO A 46 -4.87 -1.71 -3.03
N THR A 47 -4.97 -0.54 -3.64
CA THR A 47 -3.81 0.23 -4.11
C THR A 47 -3.50 1.38 -3.16
N PHE A 48 -2.23 1.46 -2.75
CA PHE A 48 -1.67 2.46 -1.85
C PHE A 48 -0.60 3.30 -2.55
N THR A 49 -0.40 4.53 -2.06
CA THR A 49 0.77 5.36 -2.38
C THR A 49 1.63 5.55 -1.14
N VAL A 50 2.91 5.86 -1.33
CA VAL A 50 3.77 6.34 -0.24
C VAL A 50 3.26 7.69 0.26
N ALA A 51 3.13 7.81 1.58
CA ALA A 51 2.65 9.00 2.28
C ALA A 51 3.80 9.71 3.02
N ALA A 52 3.52 10.92 3.51
CA ALA A 52 4.43 11.63 4.41
C ALA A 52 4.57 10.88 5.75
N ALA A 53 5.69 11.08 6.46
CA ALA A 53 6.02 10.33 7.67
C ALA A 53 4.97 10.40 8.80
N ASN A 54 4.17 11.46 8.84
CA ASN A 54 3.14 11.69 9.88
C ASN A 54 1.71 11.58 9.34
N SER A 55 1.51 10.90 8.21
CA SER A 55 0.20 10.79 7.55
C SER A 55 0.04 9.41 6.88
N GLY A 56 -1.16 9.09 6.42
CA GLY A 56 -1.50 7.81 5.79
C GLY A 56 -2.30 6.89 6.72
N ASP A 57 -2.46 5.65 6.29
CA ASP A 57 -3.36 4.66 6.89
C ASP A 57 -2.61 3.43 7.44
N GLY A 58 -1.29 3.36 7.22
CA GLY A 58 -0.47 2.24 7.66
C GLY A 58 0.98 2.28 7.19
N PHE A 59 1.65 1.14 7.28
CA PHE A 59 3.06 0.94 6.92
C PHE A 59 3.26 -0.22 5.94
N ALA A 60 4.19 -0.03 5.01
CA ALA A 60 4.68 -1.08 4.12
C ALA A 60 5.70 -1.99 4.82
N LEU A 61 5.55 -3.31 4.69
CA LEU A 61 6.47 -4.32 5.22
C LEU A 61 7.24 -5.02 4.09
#